data_AF-A0A813GQS6-F1
#
_entry.id   AF-A0A813GQS6-F1
#
_cell.length_a   1.000
_cell.length_b   1.000
_cell.length_c   1.000
_cell.angle_alpha   90.00
_cell.angle_beta   90.00
_cell.angle_gamma   90.00
#
_symmetry.space_group_name_H-M   'P 1'
#
loop_
_entity.id
_entity.type
_entity.pdbx_description
1 polymer ?
#
loop_
_entity_poly.entity_id
_entity_poly.type
_entity_poly.pdbx_seq_one_letter_code
_entity_poly.pdbx_strand_id
1 'polypeptide(L)'
;RRALRSVLCRRPEANAAPSPLPPLSAERLEQRTAAPFSKGQPVLWERVRLSNFPGEQDGLVLLTAAPSSGQGQRRPVVLLLHSTGKCKEYVAEHLERWAQKGFLAVAYDARYHGERALPGAGLRELSLQALGPALVDEIVATEQQRLKVYHAALVRAWRTGAESPFVFDTAGDGISVIDYLVSRSDVDAKRIGVVGISLGGMSSWLLAAADERVAVAVPAIGVQSFRYALEQEIWAARVDTIRPVFEAAAKDLGKKEVDTATVE
;
A
#
# COMPACT_ATOMS: atom_id res chain seq x y z
N ARG A 1 -11.02 -17.22 4.75
CA ARG A 1 -11.40 -15.83 5.08
C ARG A 1 -11.16 -15.47 6.55
N ARG A 2 -11.94 -15.99 7.53
CA ARG A 2 -11.79 -15.62 8.96
C ARG A 2 -10.36 -15.80 9.49
N ALA A 3 -9.69 -16.90 9.13
CA ALA A 3 -8.29 -17.13 9.49
C ALA A 3 -7.34 -16.08 8.87
N LEU A 4 -7.48 -15.79 7.57
CA LEU A 4 -6.69 -14.75 6.89
C LEU A 4 -6.93 -13.38 7.51
N ARG A 5 -8.19 -12.98 7.74
CA ARG A 5 -8.52 -11.72 8.40
C ARG A 5 -7.91 -11.65 9.80
N SER A 6 -7.94 -12.74 10.56
CA SER A 6 -7.25 -12.80 11.86
C SER A 6 -5.77 -12.55 11.70
N VAL A 7 -5.08 -13.14 10.72
CA VAL A 7 -3.66 -12.90 10.46
C VAL A 7 -3.39 -11.45 10.04
N LEU A 8 -4.17 -10.89 9.12
CA LEU A 8 -4.00 -9.50 8.68
C LEU A 8 -4.31 -8.47 9.78
N CYS A 9 -5.16 -8.82 10.73
CA CYS A 9 -5.45 -8.00 11.91
C CYS A 9 -4.56 -8.33 13.11
N ARG A 10 -3.71 -9.37 13.04
CA ARG A 10 -2.77 -9.70 14.13
C ARG A 10 -1.74 -8.59 14.20
N ARG A 11 -1.52 -8.13 15.43
CA ARG A 11 -0.51 -7.14 15.75
C ARG A 11 0.83 -7.89 15.92
N PRO A 12 1.97 -7.35 15.51
CA PRO A 12 3.25 -7.83 16.02
C PRO A 12 3.22 -7.63 17.54
N GLU A 13 3.11 -8.72 18.29
CA GLU A 13 3.03 -8.69 19.75
C GLU A 13 4.38 -8.24 20.32
N ALA A 14 4.41 -7.06 20.93
CA ALA A 14 5.17 -6.91 22.16
C ALA A 14 4.33 -7.55 23.28
N ASN A 15 4.97 -8.34 24.15
CA ASN A 15 4.44 -9.17 25.25
C ASN A 15 3.54 -8.46 26.32
N ALA A 16 2.63 -7.56 25.94
CA ALA A 16 1.72 -6.88 26.86
C ALA A 16 0.27 -7.09 26.43
N ALA A 17 -0.61 -7.27 27.42
CA ALA A 17 -2.06 -7.36 27.20
C ALA A 17 -2.53 -6.17 26.34
N PRO A 18 -3.32 -6.41 25.28
CA PRO A 18 -3.69 -5.35 24.36
C PRO A 18 -4.66 -4.40 25.07
N SER A 19 -4.16 -3.24 25.51
CA SER A 19 -5.04 -2.09 25.73
C SER A 19 -5.79 -1.83 24.41
N PRO A 20 -7.12 -1.61 24.44
CA PRO A 20 -7.84 -1.26 23.24
C PRO A 20 -7.23 0.03 22.68
N LEU A 21 -6.80 -0.01 21.41
CA LEU A 21 -6.36 1.20 20.73
C LEU A 21 -7.56 2.17 20.70
N PRO A 22 -7.33 3.47 20.88
CA PRO A 22 -8.38 4.46 20.65
C PRO A 22 -8.93 4.33 19.22
N PRO A 23 -10.18 4.75 18.97
CA PRO A 23 -10.76 4.67 17.64
C PRO A 23 -9.87 5.38 16.61
N LEU A 24 -9.86 4.87 15.37
CA LEU A 24 -9.18 5.52 14.25
C LEU A 24 -9.64 6.98 14.18
N SER A 25 -8.69 7.91 14.20
CA SER A 25 -8.95 9.34 14.03
C SER A 25 -8.35 9.80 12.70
N ALA A 26 -9.07 10.66 11.98
CA ALA A 26 -8.61 11.19 10.71
C ALA A 26 -8.38 12.70 10.81
N GLU A 27 -7.21 13.16 10.39
CA GLU A 27 -6.81 14.56 10.31
C GLU A 27 -6.51 14.92 8.86
N ARG A 28 -7.14 15.96 8.33
CA ARG A 28 -6.79 16.49 7.01
C ARG A 28 -5.56 17.38 7.12
N LEU A 29 -4.46 16.95 6.50
CA LEU A 29 -3.20 17.68 6.48
C LEU A 29 -3.19 18.79 5.44
N GLU A 30 -3.69 18.48 4.24
CA GLU A 30 -3.72 19.40 3.11
C GLU A 30 -4.95 19.20 2.25
N GLN A 31 -5.34 20.26 1.53
CA GLN A 31 -6.42 20.24 0.56
C GLN A 31 -6.06 21.11 -0.65
N ARG A 32 -6.36 20.64 -1.86
CA ARG A 32 -6.15 21.40 -3.11
C ARG A 32 -7.18 21.00 -4.16
N THR A 33 -7.83 21.97 -4.80
CA THR A 33 -8.66 21.69 -5.99
C THR A 33 -7.84 21.95 -7.25
N ALA A 34 -7.54 20.91 -8.04
CA ALA A 34 -6.71 21.01 -9.25
C ALA A 34 -6.85 19.77 -10.15
N ALA A 35 -6.40 19.87 -11.40
CA ALA A 35 -6.17 18.74 -12.31
C ALA A 35 -4.70 18.74 -12.78
N PRO A 36 -3.74 18.37 -11.91
CA PRO A 36 -2.32 18.42 -12.25
C PRO A 36 -1.88 17.46 -13.37
N PHE A 37 -2.66 16.41 -13.68
CA PHE A 37 -2.27 15.39 -14.67
C PHE A 37 -3.01 15.47 -16.01
N SER A 38 -4.12 16.21 -16.08
CA SER A 38 -4.94 16.27 -17.29
C SER A 38 -5.51 17.67 -17.55
N LYS A 39 -6.02 17.87 -18.77
CA LYS A 39 -6.85 19.05 -19.11
C LYS A 39 -8.33 18.87 -18.71
N GLY A 40 -8.64 17.85 -17.90
CA GLY A 40 -10.00 17.53 -17.46
C GLY A 40 -10.51 18.47 -16.36
N GLN A 41 -11.67 18.15 -15.81
CA GLN A 41 -12.23 18.91 -14.69
C GLN A 41 -11.34 18.78 -13.44
N PRO A 42 -11.08 19.89 -12.71
CA PRO A 42 -10.38 19.84 -11.43
C PRO A 42 -11.06 18.89 -10.45
N VAL A 43 -10.26 18.16 -9.69
CA VAL A 43 -10.72 17.28 -8.62
C VAL A 43 -10.28 17.84 -7.28
N LEU A 44 -10.99 17.48 -6.22
CA LEU A 44 -10.64 17.79 -4.86
C LEU A 44 -9.59 16.78 -4.37
N TRP A 45 -8.37 17.25 -4.13
CA TRP A 45 -7.31 16.49 -3.51
C TRP A 45 -7.26 16.74 -2.01
N GLU A 46 -7.05 15.68 -1.23
CA GLU A 46 -6.77 15.78 0.21
C GLU A 46 -5.64 14.82 0.60
N ARG A 47 -4.76 15.28 1.50
CA ARG A 47 -3.86 14.43 2.29
C ARG A 47 -4.52 14.23 3.65
N VAL A 48 -4.76 12.98 4.05
CA VAL A 48 -5.45 12.65 5.30
C VAL A 48 -4.62 11.69 6.12
N ARG A 49 -4.22 12.09 7.32
CA ARG A 49 -3.54 11.21 8.29
C ARG A 49 -4.58 10.43 9.07
N LEU A 50 -4.44 9.11 9.08
CA LEU A 50 -5.13 8.21 10.01
C LEU A 50 -4.21 7.93 11.20
N SER A 51 -4.57 8.41 12.38
CA SER A 51 -3.86 8.13 13.63
C SER A 51 -4.54 6.98 14.39
N ASN A 52 -3.85 6.47 15.43
CA ASN A 52 -4.23 5.23 16.14
C ASN A 52 -4.25 4.02 15.20
N PHE A 53 -3.34 4.05 14.21
CA PHE A 53 -3.27 3.06 13.15
C PHE A 53 -2.53 1.81 13.61
N PRO A 54 -3.06 0.59 13.41
CA PRO A 54 -2.40 -0.63 13.87
C PRO A 54 -0.98 -0.79 13.32
N GLY A 55 -0.02 -1.03 14.21
CA GLY A 55 1.36 -1.31 13.83
C GLY A 55 2.13 -0.11 13.25
N GLU A 56 1.63 1.11 13.35
CA GLU A 56 2.33 2.31 12.88
C GLU A 56 2.16 3.49 13.84
N GLN A 57 3.23 3.84 14.56
CA GLN A 57 3.17 4.88 15.60
C GLN A 57 2.81 6.26 15.02
N ASP A 58 3.32 6.59 13.83
CA ASP A 58 3.11 7.89 13.18
C ASP A 58 1.81 7.96 12.36
N GLY A 59 1.03 6.88 12.32
CA GLY A 59 -0.18 6.75 11.53
C GLY A 59 0.07 6.52 10.04
N LEU A 60 -1.02 6.49 9.26
CA LEU A 60 -1.00 6.28 7.82
C LEU A 60 -1.53 7.51 7.09
N VAL A 61 -0.74 8.09 6.18
CA VAL A 61 -1.20 9.19 5.33
C VAL A 61 -1.80 8.64 4.04
N LEU A 62 -3.06 9.02 3.79
CA LEU A 62 -3.80 8.74 2.57
C LEU A 62 -3.66 9.92 1.60
N LEU A 63 -3.53 9.60 0.32
CA LEU A 63 -3.75 10.55 -0.77
C LEU A 63 -5.11 10.26 -1.39
N THR A 64 -6.00 11.24 -1.38
CA THR A 64 -7.35 11.09 -1.92
C THR A 64 -7.63 12.09 -3.03
N ALA A 65 -8.42 11.67 -4.01
CA ALA A 65 -8.99 12.52 -5.05
C ALA A 65 -10.50 12.25 -5.15
N ALA A 66 -11.30 13.30 -5.18
CA ALA A 66 -12.76 13.22 -5.28
C ALA A 66 -13.31 14.23 -6.29
N PRO A 67 -14.50 14.00 -6.87
CA PRO A 67 -15.17 15.01 -7.68
C PRO A 67 -15.29 16.34 -6.92
N SER A 68 -14.94 17.44 -7.59
CA SER A 68 -15.04 18.80 -7.04
C SER A 68 -16.50 19.29 -6.93
N SER A 69 -17.41 18.68 -7.69
CA SER A 69 -18.85 18.92 -7.67
C SER A 69 -19.62 17.75 -7.03
N GLY A 70 -20.93 17.96 -6.74
CA GLY A 70 -21.77 16.91 -6.16
C GLY A 70 -21.52 16.66 -4.66
N GLN A 71 -21.29 17.72 -3.89
CA GLN A 71 -21.19 17.63 -2.42
C GLN A 71 -22.45 16.96 -1.83
N GLY A 72 -22.24 16.07 -0.85
CA GLY A 72 -23.32 15.34 -0.17
C GLY A 72 -23.78 14.05 -0.86
N GLN A 73 -23.31 13.73 -2.07
CA GLN A 73 -23.59 12.44 -2.70
C GLN A 73 -22.68 11.34 -2.15
N ARG A 74 -23.24 10.15 -1.92
CA ARG A 74 -22.45 8.96 -1.60
C ARG A 74 -21.76 8.42 -2.85
N ARG A 75 -20.45 8.30 -2.78
CA ARG A 75 -19.60 7.96 -3.92
C ARG A 75 -19.12 6.50 -3.84
N PRO A 76 -19.04 5.80 -4.98
CA PRO A 76 -18.24 4.58 -5.04
C PRO A 76 -16.77 4.91 -4.78
N VAL A 77 -16.05 3.97 -4.18
CA VAL A 77 -14.62 4.10 -3.83
C VAL A 77 -13.79 3.23 -4.75
N VAL A 78 -12.61 3.73 -5.13
CA VAL A 78 -11.54 2.91 -5.70
C VAL A 78 -10.25 3.10 -4.90
N LEU A 79 -9.77 2.01 -4.31
CA LEU A 79 -8.44 1.94 -3.72
C LEU A 79 -7.41 1.64 -4.81
N LEU A 80 -6.32 2.40 -4.88
CA LEU A 80 -5.21 2.23 -5.82
C LEU A 80 -3.92 1.91 -5.08
N LEU A 81 -3.41 0.68 -5.26
CA LEU A 81 -2.22 0.18 -4.57
C LEU A 81 -1.01 0.13 -5.52
N HIS A 82 0.11 0.73 -5.10
CA HIS A 82 1.30 0.90 -5.94
C HIS A 82 2.22 -0.33 -6.00
N SER A 83 3.09 -0.39 -7.01
CA SER A 83 4.15 -1.42 -7.16
C SER A 83 5.30 -1.23 -6.17
N THR A 84 6.13 -2.27 -6.00
CA THR A 84 7.41 -2.18 -5.29
C THR A 84 8.27 -1.02 -5.82
N GLY A 85 8.93 -0.29 -4.93
CA GLY A 85 9.81 0.85 -5.27
C GLY A 85 9.07 2.15 -5.60
N LYS A 86 7.74 2.14 -5.70
CA LYS A 86 6.89 3.32 -5.94
C LYS A 86 6.28 3.86 -4.63
N CYS A 87 5.27 4.70 -4.75
CA CYS A 87 4.49 5.27 -3.63
C CYS A 87 3.08 5.69 -4.10
N LYS A 88 2.23 6.16 -3.21
CA LYS A 88 0.85 6.61 -3.52
C LYS A 88 0.81 7.78 -4.52
N GLU A 89 1.82 8.65 -4.52
CA GLU A 89 1.93 9.75 -5.48
C GLU A 89 2.24 9.26 -6.90
N TYR A 90 2.91 8.11 -7.06
CA TYR A 90 3.16 7.51 -8.37
C TYR A 90 1.87 7.14 -9.11
N VAL A 91 0.82 6.77 -8.38
CA VAL A 91 -0.49 6.43 -8.94
C VAL A 91 -1.44 7.62 -9.02
N ALA A 92 -0.97 8.84 -8.73
CA ALA A 92 -1.84 10.02 -8.62
C ALA A 92 -2.57 10.36 -9.94
N GLU A 93 -1.95 10.19 -11.10
CA GLU A 93 -2.67 10.36 -12.37
C GLU A 93 -3.91 9.45 -12.47
N HIS A 94 -3.84 8.23 -11.94
CA HIS A 94 -4.97 7.31 -11.92
C HIS A 94 -6.03 7.74 -10.90
N LEU A 95 -5.62 8.26 -9.73
CA LEU A 95 -6.55 8.84 -8.76
C LEU A 95 -7.36 9.98 -9.40
N GLU A 96 -6.71 10.87 -10.14
CA GLU A 96 -7.36 11.99 -10.84
C GLU A 96 -8.41 11.48 -11.84
N ARG A 97 -8.01 10.53 -12.70
CA ARG A 97 -8.90 9.97 -13.73
C ARG A 97 -10.12 9.27 -13.15
N TRP A 98 -9.97 8.59 -12.00
CA TRP A 98 -11.10 7.95 -11.31
C TRP A 98 -12.01 8.98 -10.63
N ALA A 99 -11.43 10.01 -10.02
CA ALA A 99 -12.19 11.11 -9.43
C ALA A 99 -12.99 11.87 -10.50
N GLN A 100 -12.43 12.12 -11.68
CA GLN A 100 -13.14 12.71 -12.82
C GLN A 100 -14.30 11.83 -13.33
N LYS A 101 -14.30 10.53 -13.02
CA LYS A 101 -15.39 9.58 -13.32
C LYS A 101 -16.41 9.43 -12.19
N GLY A 102 -16.32 10.23 -11.12
CA GLY A 102 -17.30 10.23 -10.03
C GLY A 102 -16.93 9.38 -8.81
N PHE A 103 -15.72 8.81 -8.74
CA PHE A 103 -15.29 7.96 -7.63
C PHE A 103 -14.55 8.77 -6.56
N LEU A 104 -14.65 8.35 -5.29
CA LEU A 104 -13.63 8.69 -4.31
C LEU A 104 -12.43 7.75 -4.54
N ALA A 105 -11.36 8.29 -5.10
CA ALA A 105 -10.13 7.54 -5.35
C ALA A 105 -9.16 7.73 -4.18
N VAL A 106 -8.59 6.64 -3.67
CA VAL A 106 -7.73 6.64 -2.48
C VAL A 106 -6.49 5.80 -2.74
N ALA A 107 -5.32 6.31 -2.38
CA ALA A 107 -4.08 5.55 -2.34
C ALA A 107 -3.38 5.74 -0.99
N TYR A 108 -2.59 4.75 -0.61
CA TYR A 108 -1.75 4.75 0.58
C TYR A 108 -0.45 3.99 0.29
N ASP A 109 0.59 4.30 1.04
CA ASP A 109 1.90 3.68 0.85
C ASP A 109 1.94 2.29 1.47
N ALA A 110 2.55 1.33 0.78
CA ALA A 110 2.97 0.07 1.39
C ALA A 110 4.04 0.33 2.46
N ARG A 111 4.21 -0.60 3.41
CA ARG A 111 5.25 -0.50 4.44
C ARG A 111 6.62 -0.28 3.78
N TYR A 112 7.44 0.59 4.36
CA TYR A 112 8.78 0.94 3.84
C TYR A 112 8.77 1.47 2.39
N HIS A 113 7.68 2.11 1.98
CA HIS A 113 7.57 2.85 0.71
C HIS A 113 7.04 4.25 0.95
N GLY A 114 7.24 5.15 -0.01
CA GLY A 114 6.75 6.53 0.05
C GLY A 114 7.10 7.22 1.37
N GLU A 115 6.08 7.79 2.03
CA GLU A 115 6.26 8.49 3.31
C GLU A 115 6.60 7.54 4.46
N ARG A 116 6.24 6.26 4.33
CA ARG A 116 6.52 5.20 5.32
C ARG A 116 7.96 4.67 5.23
N ALA A 117 8.77 5.27 4.37
CA ALA A 117 10.20 5.02 4.25
C ALA A 117 11.06 6.24 4.63
N LEU A 118 10.45 7.36 5.04
CA LEU A 118 11.21 8.56 5.38
C LEU A 118 12.01 8.39 6.70
N PRO A 119 13.18 9.04 6.81
CA PRO A 119 13.83 9.88 5.79
C PRO A 119 14.61 9.08 4.72
N GLY A 120 14.73 7.75 4.86
CA GLY A 120 15.54 6.90 3.98
C GLY A 120 15.05 6.80 2.53
N ALA A 121 13.80 7.18 2.24
CA ALA A 121 13.17 7.08 0.93
C ALA A 121 13.81 7.98 -0.14
N GLY A 122 14.64 8.96 0.26
CA GLY A 122 15.17 9.96 -0.68
C GLY A 122 14.09 10.86 -1.29
N LEU A 123 12.89 10.88 -0.69
CA LEU A 123 11.81 11.81 -1.04
C LEU A 123 11.91 13.03 -0.12
N ARG A 124 11.67 14.22 -0.67
CA ARG A 124 11.40 15.43 0.14
C ARG A 124 10.00 15.33 0.72
N GLU A 125 9.67 16.22 1.66
CA GLU A 125 8.30 16.34 2.18
C GLU A 125 7.32 16.48 1.01
N LEU A 126 6.44 15.48 0.87
CA LEU A 126 5.48 15.43 -0.24
C LEU A 126 4.33 16.37 0.09
N SER A 127 3.86 17.10 -0.91
CA SER A 127 2.79 18.09 -0.74
C SER A 127 1.88 18.07 -1.97
N LEU A 128 0.61 18.43 -1.78
CA LEU A 128 -0.35 18.57 -2.87
C LEU A 128 0.08 19.62 -3.89
N GLN A 129 0.94 20.60 -3.54
CA GLN A 129 1.44 21.59 -4.48
C GLN A 129 2.39 20.97 -5.52
N ALA A 130 3.18 19.96 -5.12
CA ALA A 130 4.15 19.29 -5.98
C ALA A 130 3.52 18.21 -6.89
N LEU A 131 2.25 17.83 -6.67
CA LEU A 131 1.58 16.82 -7.51
C LEU A 131 1.58 17.25 -8.98
N GLY A 132 2.02 16.33 -9.84
CA GLY A 132 2.06 16.46 -11.28
C GLY A 132 3.10 15.54 -11.90
N PRO A 133 3.23 15.54 -13.24
CA PRO A 133 4.16 14.66 -13.97
C PRO A 133 5.61 14.78 -13.49
N ALA A 134 6.09 15.98 -13.17
CA ALA A 134 7.47 16.20 -12.71
C ALA A 134 7.80 15.45 -11.41
N LEU A 135 6.85 15.37 -10.46
CA LEU A 135 7.03 14.58 -9.24
C LEU A 135 7.04 13.07 -9.56
N VAL A 136 6.21 12.62 -10.49
CA VAL A 136 6.22 11.22 -10.94
C VAL A 136 7.57 10.87 -11.56
N ASP A 137 8.14 11.75 -12.38
CA ASP A 137 9.47 11.57 -12.98
C ASP A 137 10.56 11.52 -11.90
N GLU A 138 10.52 12.39 -10.88
CA GLU A 138 11.44 12.36 -9.73
C GLU A 138 11.33 11.04 -8.96
N ILE A 139 10.09 10.58 -8.71
CA ILE A 139 9.83 9.30 -8.06
C ILE A 139 10.49 8.20 -8.90
N VAL A 140 10.24 8.13 -10.21
CA VAL A 140 10.86 7.10 -11.07
C VAL A 140 12.39 7.18 -11.02
N ALA A 141 12.98 8.38 -11.09
CA ALA A 141 14.42 8.58 -11.07
C ALA A 141 15.10 8.15 -9.76
N THR A 142 14.38 8.18 -8.64
CA THR A 142 14.90 7.89 -7.29
C THR A 142 14.46 6.53 -6.73
N GLU A 143 13.93 5.65 -7.59
CA GLU A 143 13.42 4.33 -7.19
C GLU A 143 14.46 3.46 -6.48
N GLN A 144 15.72 3.48 -6.93
CA GLN A 144 16.77 2.67 -6.34
C GLN A 144 17.07 3.04 -4.89
N GLN A 145 16.97 4.32 -4.52
CA GLN A 145 17.13 4.77 -3.14
C GLN A 145 16.02 4.20 -2.24
N ARG A 146 14.76 4.22 -2.70
CA ARG A 146 13.63 3.66 -1.95
C ARG A 146 13.73 2.14 -1.81
N LEU A 147 14.10 1.45 -2.89
CA LEU A 147 14.27 -0.01 -2.85
C LEU A 147 15.31 -0.45 -1.81
N LYS A 148 16.36 0.34 -1.56
CA LYS A 148 17.34 0.03 -0.50
C LYS A 148 16.71 -0.01 0.89
N VAL A 149 15.81 0.93 1.21
CA VAL A 149 15.10 0.95 2.50
C VAL A 149 14.24 -0.30 2.65
N TYR A 150 13.50 -0.62 1.60
CA TYR A 150 12.63 -1.79 1.58
C TYR A 150 13.39 -3.11 1.66
N HIS A 151 14.47 -3.28 0.90
CA HIS A 151 15.33 -4.46 0.98
C HIS A 151 15.96 -4.61 2.36
N ALA A 152 16.39 -3.53 2.99
CA ALA A 152 16.89 -3.57 4.36
C ALA A 152 15.81 -4.02 5.35
N ALA A 153 14.56 -3.61 5.15
CA ALA A 153 13.44 -4.07 5.97
C ALA A 153 13.15 -5.56 5.79
N LEU A 154 13.16 -6.06 4.55
CA LEU A 154 12.98 -7.49 4.27
C LEU A 154 14.08 -8.34 4.92
N VAL A 155 15.34 -7.90 4.84
CA VAL A 155 16.47 -8.58 5.49
C VAL A 155 16.34 -8.55 7.02
N ARG A 156 15.88 -7.44 7.61
CA ARG A 156 15.61 -7.38 9.06
C ARG A 156 14.52 -8.36 9.45
N ALA A 157 13.39 -8.35 8.74
CA ALA A 157 12.27 -9.25 9.00
C ALA A 157 12.67 -10.73 8.91
N TRP A 158 13.49 -11.11 7.92
CA TRP A 158 14.07 -12.46 7.83
C TRP A 158 14.86 -12.83 9.09
N ARG A 159 15.74 -11.95 9.56
CA ARG A 159 16.65 -12.24 10.67
C ARG A 159 16.01 -12.20 12.05
N THR A 160 15.02 -11.34 12.24
CA THR A 160 14.43 -11.09 13.56
C THR A 160 13.06 -11.73 13.72
N GLY A 161 12.36 -12.01 12.62
CA GLY A 161 10.94 -12.37 12.62
C GLY A 161 10.03 -11.25 13.14
N ALA A 162 10.58 -10.09 13.48
CA ALA A 162 9.83 -8.92 13.93
C ALA A 162 9.48 -8.10 12.69
N GLU A 163 8.18 -7.95 12.43
CA GLU A 163 7.53 -7.26 11.28
C GLU A 163 7.18 -8.18 10.09
N SER A 164 6.26 -7.71 9.25
CA SER A 164 5.84 -8.39 8.01
C SER A 164 5.79 -7.39 6.85
N PRO A 165 6.95 -6.81 6.46
CA PRO A 165 7.08 -5.65 5.54
C PRO A 165 6.51 -5.87 4.14
N PHE A 166 6.04 -7.08 3.82
CA PHE A 166 5.61 -7.51 2.51
C PHE A 166 4.09 -7.35 2.33
N VAL A 167 3.39 -8.40 1.89
CA VAL A 167 2.00 -8.28 1.43
C VAL A 167 0.97 -8.20 2.56
N PHE A 168 1.22 -8.83 3.72
CA PHE A 168 0.21 -8.95 4.77
C PHE A 168 -0.07 -7.62 5.46
N ASP A 169 0.96 -6.89 5.89
CA ASP A 169 0.76 -5.62 6.59
C ASP A 169 0.01 -4.61 5.70
N THR A 170 0.40 -4.49 4.42
CA THR A 170 -0.25 -3.58 3.46
C THR A 170 -1.71 -3.95 3.19
N ALA A 171 -2.06 -5.25 3.19
CA ALA A 171 -3.43 -5.71 3.08
C ALA A 171 -4.23 -5.48 4.38
N GLY A 172 -3.60 -5.66 5.54
CA GLY A 172 -4.19 -5.33 6.85
C GLY A 172 -4.48 -3.84 6.99
N ASP A 173 -3.55 -2.99 6.56
CA ASP A 173 -3.72 -1.54 6.49
C ASP A 173 -4.96 -1.18 5.66
N GLY A 174 -5.19 -1.89 4.55
CA GLY A 174 -6.37 -1.73 3.69
C GLY A 174 -7.69 -1.99 4.42
N ILE A 175 -7.74 -2.91 5.39
CA ILE A 175 -8.93 -3.15 6.21
C ILE A 175 -9.22 -1.91 7.07
N SER A 176 -8.21 -1.35 7.72
CA SER A 176 -8.34 -0.12 8.54
C SER A 176 -8.69 1.10 7.70
N VAL A 177 -8.15 1.21 6.48
CA VAL A 177 -8.55 2.24 5.52
C VAL A 177 -10.03 2.09 5.16
N ILE A 178 -10.51 0.86 4.88
CA ILE A 178 -11.93 0.63 4.63
C ILE A 178 -12.78 0.97 5.85
N ASP A 179 -12.34 0.64 7.07
CA ASP A 179 -13.04 1.01 8.32
C ASP A 179 -13.24 2.53 8.41
N TYR A 180 -12.21 3.31 8.12
CA TYR A 180 -12.31 4.76 8.04
C TYR A 180 -13.28 5.20 6.92
N LEU A 181 -13.14 4.66 5.71
CA LEU A 181 -13.94 5.08 4.56
C LEU A 181 -15.43 4.83 4.77
N VAL A 182 -15.83 3.69 5.33
CA VAL A 182 -17.25 3.40 5.60
C VAL A 182 -17.83 4.24 6.74
N SER A 183 -16.99 4.88 7.56
CA SER A 183 -17.45 5.85 8.56
C SER A 183 -17.84 7.20 7.96
N ARG A 184 -17.40 7.50 6.72
CA ARG A 184 -17.68 8.77 6.05
C ARG A 184 -19.09 8.79 5.47
N SER A 185 -19.81 9.89 5.66
CA SER A 185 -21.18 10.06 5.13
C SER A 185 -21.25 10.17 3.61
N ASP A 186 -20.13 10.52 2.95
CA ASP A 186 -20.00 10.68 1.50
C ASP A 186 -19.51 9.40 0.78
N VAL A 187 -19.40 8.27 1.47
CA VAL A 187 -18.99 6.98 0.90
C VAL A 187 -20.18 6.03 0.77
N ASP A 188 -20.27 5.35 -0.38
CA ASP A 188 -21.15 4.22 -0.57
C ASP A 188 -20.43 2.92 -0.18
N ALA A 189 -20.69 2.45 1.05
CA ALA A 189 -20.05 1.26 1.61
C ALA A 189 -20.29 -0.05 0.81
N LYS A 190 -21.27 -0.07 -0.11
CA LYS A 190 -21.54 -1.23 -0.97
C LYS A 190 -20.75 -1.22 -2.28
N ARG A 191 -20.05 -0.13 -2.59
CA ARG A 191 -19.34 0.06 -3.87
C ARG A 191 -17.88 0.44 -3.63
N ILE A 192 -17.12 -0.48 -3.05
CA ILE A 192 -15.67 -0.34 -2.83
C ILE A 192 -14.93 -1.29 -3.75
N GLY A 193 -14.14 -0.75 -4.67
CA GLY A 193 -13.22 -1.51 -5.52
C GLY A 193 -11.77 -1.35 -5.07
N VAL A 194 -10.93 -2.32 -5.38
CA VAL A 194 -9.47 -2.23 -5.23
C VAL A 194 -8.77 -2.59 -6.54
N VAL A 195 -7.79 -1.79 -6.92
CA VAL A 195 -6.93 -1.99 -8.08
C VAL A 195 -5.49 -1.90 -7.62
N GLY A 196 -4.64 -2.81 -8.09
CA GLY A 196 -3.22 -2.74 -7.79
C GLY A 196 -2.38 -3.52 -8.77
N ILE A 197 -1.10 -3.14 -8.86
CA ILE A 197 -0.12 -3.75 -9.77
C ILE A 197 1.05 -4.32 -9.00
N SER A 198 1.54 -5.51 -9.37
CA SER A 198 2.69 -6.18 -8.75
C SER A 198 2.52 -6.34 -7.23
N LEU A 199 3.29 -5.66 -6.37
CA LEU A 199 3.07 -5.59 -4.92
C LEU A 199 1.65 -5.13 -4.55
N GLY A 200 1.16 -4.09 -5.21
CA GLY A 200 -0.21 -3.63 -5.06
C GLY A 200 -1.22 -4.66 -5.56
N GLY A 201 -0.88 -5.43 -6.59
CA GLY A 201 -1.72 -6.51 -7.10
C GLY A 201 -1.84 -7.65 -6.09
N MET A 202 -0.71 -8.06 -5.49
CA MET A 202 -0.66 -9.05 -4.40
C MET A 202 -1.51 -8.58 -3.20
N SER A 203 -1.37 -7.31 -2.82
CA SER A 203 -2.13 -6.72 -1.71
C SER A 203 -3.63 -6.64 -2.01
N SER A 204 -3.99 -6.33 -3.27
CA SER A 204 -5.39 -6.19 -3.71
C SER A 204 -6.18 -7.48 -3.55
N TRP A 205 -5.64 -8.62 -3.99
CA TRP A 205 -6.37 -9.88 -3.89
C TRP A 205 -6.39 -10.42 -2.46
N LEU A 206 -5.35 -10.21 -1.65
CA LEU A 206 -5.36 -10.56 -0.22
C LEU A 206 -6.38 -9.75 0.57
N LEU A 207 -6.46 -8.43 0.31
CA LEU A 207 -7.46 -7.55 0.91
C LEU A 207 -8.88 -8.03 0.56
N ALA A 208 -9.15 -8.30 -0.72
CA ALA A 208 -10.45 -8.80 -1.17
C ALA A 208 -10.80 -10.19 -0.58
N ALA A 209 -9.80 -11.06 -0.43
CA ALA A 209 -9.96 -12.36 0.20
C ALA A 209 -10.22 -12.27 1.72
N ALA A 210 -9.80 -11.18 2.38
CA ALA A 210 -9.95 -10.97 3.81
C ALA A 210 -11.19 -10.16 4.19
N ASP A 211 -11.60 -9.20 3.35
CA ASP A 211 -12.68 -8.25 3.65
C ASP A 211 -13.80 -8.27 2.60
N GLU A 212 -15.01 -8.60 3.02
CA GLU A 212 -16.17 -8.76 2.13
C GLU A 212 -16.75 -7.43 1.64
N ARG A 213 -16.31 -6.30 2.20
CA ARG A 213 -16.71 -4.96 1.74
C ARG A 213 -16.09 -4.62 0.38
N VAL A 214 -15.03 -5.32 -0.02
CA VAL A 214 -14.44 -5.18 -1.36
C VAL A 214 -15.36 -5.87 -2.38
N ALA A 215 -16.08 -5.07 -3.16
CA ALA A 215 -17.01 -5.53 -4.18
C ALA A 215 -16.32 -5.99 -5.47
N VAL A 216 -15.18 -5.37 -5.82
CA VAL A 216 -14.42 -5.68 -7.04
C VAL A 216 -12.92 -5.60 -6.75
N ALA A 217 -12.14 -6.56 -7.25
CA ALA A 217 -10.69 -6.55 -7.16
C ALA A 217 -10.05 -6.71 -8.55
N VAL A 218 -9.05 -5.88 -8.84
CA VAL A 218 -8.25 -5.92 -10.08
C VAL A 218 -6.76 -6.09 -9.73
N PRO A 219 -6.30 -7.32 -9.47
CA PRO A 219 -4.92 -7.62 -9.05
C PRO A 219 -4.00 -7.82 -10.26
N ALA A 220 -3.62 -6.73 -10.93
CA ALA A 220 -2.77 -6.79 -12.12
C ALA A 220 -1.37 -7.35 -11.78
N ILE A 221 -0.95 -8.38 -12.52
CA ILE A 221 0.36 -9.07 -12.37
C ILE A 221 0.74 -9.39 -10.90
N GLY A 222 -0.25 -9.64 -10.05
CA GLY A 222 -0.09 -9.80 -8.61
C GLY A 222 -0.58 -11.14 -8.05
N VAL A 223 -1.03 -12.06 -8.91
CA VAL A 223 -1.51 -13.38 -8.50
C VAL A 223 -0.48 -14.43 -8.92
N GLN A 224 0.07 -15.16 -7.94
CA GLN A 224 1.02 -16.23 -8.17
C GLN A 224 0.78 -17.35 -7.15
N SER A 225 0.98 -18.60 -7.56
CA SER A 225 1.11 -19.73 -6.64
C SER A 225 2.57 -19.90 -6.25
N PHE A 226 2.94 -19.48 -5.03
CA PHE A 226 4.30 -19.64 -4.50
C PHE A 226 4.69 -21.12 -4.41
N ARG A 227 3.75 -21.97 -3.95
CA ARG A 227 3.94 -23.42 -3.89
C ARG A 227 4.24 -24.02 -5.27
N TYR A 228 3.46 -23.66 -6.28
CA TYR A 228 3.71 -24.14 -7.65
C TYR A 228 5.06 -23.65 -8.17
N ALA A 229 5.43 -22.40 -7.88
CA ALA A 229 6.72 -21.86 -8.29
C ALA A 229 7.92 -22.60 -7.65
N LEU A 230 7.77 -23.04 -6.40
CA LEU A 230 8.74 -23.91 -5.71
C LEU A 230 8.76 -25.32 -6.33
N GLU A 231 7.59 -25.97 -6.46
CA GLU A 231 7.46 -27.33 -6.99
C GLU A 231 7.95 -27.48 -8.44
N GLN A 232 7.90 -26.40 -9.23
CA GLN A 232 8.36 -26.37 -10.62
C GLN A 232 9.69 -25.64 -10.81
N GLU A 233 10.34 -25.20 -9.73
CA GLU A 233 11.62 -24.46 -9.77
C GLU A 233 11.62 -23.19 -10.64
N ILE A 234 10.45 -22.55 -10.79
CA ILE A 234 10.27 -21.31 -11.57
C ILE A 234 10.20 -20.05 -10.68
N TRP A 235 10.88 -20.08 -9.54
CA TRP A 235 10.88 -19.02 -8.54
C TRP A 235 11.88 -17.89 -8.80
N ALA A 236 12.77 -18.03 -9.79
CA ALA A 236 13.85 -17.07 -10.07
C ALA A 236 13.35 -15.63 -10.24
N ALA A 237 12.31 -15.39 -11.03
CA ALA A 237 11.76 -14.04 -11.22
C ALA A 237 11.27 -13.38 -9.91
N ARG A 238 10.78 -14.19 -8.95
CA ARG A 238 10.38 -13.70 -7.63
C ARG A 238 11.60 -13.32 -6.80
N VAL A 239 12.62 -14.17 -6.80
CA VAL A 239 13.90 -13.89 -6.13
C VAL A 239 14.50 -12.62 -6.68
N ASP A 240 14.57 -12.47 -8.00
CA ASP A 240 15.18 -11.32 -8.67
C ASP A 240 14.55 -9.98 -8.28
N THR A 241 13.24 -9.97 -8.00
CA THR A 241 12.49 -8.77 -7.61
C THR A 241 12.93 -8.23 -6.24
N ILE A 242 13.36 -9.10 -5.33
CA ILE A 242 13.78 -8.75 -3.96
C ILE A 242 15.08 -9.48 -3.59
N ARG A 243 15.99 -9.61 -4.55
CA ARG A 243 17.19 -10.46 -4.46
C ARG A 243 17.98 -10.30 -3.16
N PRO A 244 18.19 -9.08 -2.61
CA PRO A 244 19.00 -8.91 -1.41
C PRO A 244 18.52 -9.67 -0.17
N VAL A 245 17.21 -9.92 -0.01
CA VAL A 245 16.74 -10.74 1.13
C VAL A 245 17.07 -12.21 0.95
N PHE A 246 16.97 -12.74 -0.27
CA PHE A 246 17.32 -14.13 -0.54
C PHE A 246 18.82 -14.37 -0.50
N GLU A 247 19.64 -13.41 -0.94
CA GLU A 247 21.10 -13.48 -0.76
C GLU A 247 21.50 -13.44 0.71
N ALA A 248 20.84 -12.61 1.52
CA ALA A 248 21.04 -12.59 2.96
C ALA A 248 20.63 -13.93 3.60
N ALA A 249 19.48 -14.48 3.21
CA ALA A 249 19.00 -15.79 3.68
C ALA A 249 19.95 -16.92 3.31
N ALA A 250 20.41 -17.01 2.05
CA ALA A 250 21.38 -18.01 1.60
C ALA A 250 22.66 -17.94 2.45
N LYS A 251 23.18 -16.74 2.67
CA LYS A 251 24.38 -16.52 3.49
C LYS A 251 24.16 -16.95 4.93
N ASP A 252 23.05 -16.55 5.54
CA ASP A 252 22.71 -16.88 6.93
C ASP A 252 22.47 -18.40 7.11
N LEU A 253 22.07 -19.11 6.04
CA LEU A 253 21.93 -20.58 5.98
C LEU A 253 23.23 -21.31 5.58
N GLY A 254 24.35 -20.61 5.40
CA GLY A 254 25.64 -21.20 5.03
C GLY A 254 25.74 -21.68 3.57
N LYS A 255 24.87 -21.20 2.68
CA LYS A 255 24.84 -21.56 1.26
C LYS A 255 25.68 -20.61 0.42
N LYS A 256 26.22 -21.13 -0.69
CA LYS A 256 27.03 -20.34 -1.65
C LYS A 256 26.17 -19.54 -2.63
N GLU A 257 24.95 -19.99 -2.89
CA GLU A 257 24.01 -19.40 -3.84
C GLU A 257 22.57 -19.57 -3.33
N VAL A 258 21.64 -18.81 -3.93
CA VAL A 258 20.21 -18.95 -3.65
C VAL A 258 19.69 -20.19 -4.38
N ASP A 259 19.10 -21.12 -3.63
CA ASP A 259 18.51 -22.37 -4.11
C ASP A 259 17.06 -22.51 -3.65
N THR A 260 16.37 -23.59 -4.07
CA THR A 260 14.97 -23.84 -3.70
C THR A 260 14.76 -23.85 -2.17
N ALA A 261 15.67 -24.46 -1.41
CA ALA A 261 15.61 -24.51 0.06
C ALA A 261 15.94 -23.17 0.75
N THR A 262 16.37 -22.14 0.02
CA THR A 262 16.51 -20.77 0.52
C THR A 262 15.20 -19.99 0.30
N VAL A 263 14.43 -20.39 -0.71
CA VAL A 263 13.19 -19.72 -1.11
C VAL A 263 11.98 -20.25 -0.35
N GLU A 264 12.02 -21.52 0.06
CA GLU A 264 11.06 -22.15 0.98
C GLU A 264 11.18 -21.58 2.41
#